data_AF-A0A7Y2JHU1-F1
#
_entry.id   AF-A0A7Y2JHU1-F1
#
_cell.length_a   1.000
_cell.length_b   1.000
_cell.length_c   1.000
_cell.angle_alpha   90.00
_cell.angle_beta   90.00
_cell.angle_gamma   90.00
#
_symmetry.space_group_name_H-M   'P 1'
#
loop_
_entity.id
_entity.type
_entity.pdbx_description
1 polymer ?
#
loop_
_entity_poly.entity_id
_entity_poly.type
_entity_poly.pdbx_seq_one_letter_code
_entity_poly.pdbx_strand_id
1 'polypeptide(L)'
;MQKLIEANLYRSDLIPINGKLVERYNKCLKTLGFKQTKLTKFNIDGIGWSPEIAEERKDDHYLNHGDANPHGIIITPLQKNKPIYLPYHSFDRELMKQVFFTYENEIKDITRDSAICLDFDQKIDVFYNPLDILKYNKVIVSFRLIEDLDKIQEQQYQLIEEFNRNYNFIEEDIQKKLLQSAKRYGDLRNRTLKLKDLEFETNSFYTRSFKGVYLLRDFIKPILIFEDIDTYKEAIKDTEYDVLIYHVAQPELMEKLRDYIIIQCDLEAIVNTPKYKRIKKFELAQSLETPDHPIKEILTNTSLFKSYLNKLDMEVRIRVMSVELYLEKLERSNVYKLEDIVDQSLYFALHKPHSSLSAQNHDLVNKLLINIAPKDVLFLYWYDKEAFYRAYDSWDESLREWVIDIIRNNI
;
A
#
# COMPACT_ATOMS: atom_id res chain seq x y z
N MET A 1 17.31 2.67 -10.65
CA MET A 1 17.15 1.95 -9.36
C MET A 1 18.40 1.75 -8.47
N GLN A 2 19.61 1.48 -8.98
CA GLN A 2 20.78 1.12 -8.13
C GLN A 2 21.09 2.10 -6.98
N LYS A 3 21.07 3.42 -7.23
CA LYS A 3 21.30 4.45 -6.18
C LYS A 3 20.28 4.39 -5.04
N LEU A 4 19.04 3.99 -5.30
CA LEU A 4 18.02 3.81 -4.25
C LEU A 4 18.32 2.58 -3.38
N ILE A 5 18.83 1.51 -3.99
CA ILE A 5 19.24 0.29 -3.27
C ILE A 5 20.41 0.62 -2.35
N GLU A 6 21.44 1.30 -2.86
CA GLU A 6 22.60 1.74 -2.08
C GLU A 6 22.20 2.70 -0.94
N ALA A 7 21.15 3.50 -1.14
CA ALA A 7 20.60 4.40 -0.12
C ALA A 7 19.63 3.71 0.87
N ASN A 8 19.38 2.40 0.77
CA ASN A 8 18.37 1.66 1.53
C ASN A 8 16.94 2.22 1.38
N LEU A 9 16.62 2.82 0.23
CA LEU A 9 15.30 3.38 -0.11
C LEU A 9 14.48 2.49 -1.06
N TYR A 10 15.02 1.31 -1.42
CA TYR A 10 14.35 0.35 -2.27
C TYR A 10 14.30 -1.02 -1.63
N ARG A 11 13.09 -1.47 -1.25
CA ARG A 11 12.80 -2.84 -0.80
C ARG A 11 13.78 -3.40 0.25
N SER A 12 14.27 -2.55 1.17
CA SER A 12 15.37 -2.84 2.09
C SER A 12 15.00 -3.81 3.22
N ASP A 13 13.73 -3.85 3.63
CA ASP A 13 13.29 -4.59 4.83
C ASP A 13 12.71 -5.99 4.57
N LEU A 14 12.90 -6.54 3.36
CA LEU A 14 12.40 -7.87 3.02
C LEU A 14 13.11 -8.97 3.83
N ILE A 15 12.42 -10.11 4.01
CA ILE A 15 12.92 -11.26 4.76
C ILE A 15 13.47 -12.29 3.78
N PRO A 16 14.74 -12.72 3.93
CA PRO A 16 15.32 -13.74 3.06
C PRO A 16 14.77 -15.13 3.38
N ILE A 17 14.26 -15.80 2.34
CA ILE A 17 13.69 -17.15 2.39
C ILE A 17 14.60 -18.12 1.63
N ASN A 18 15.01 -19.18 2.30
CA ASN A 18 15.90 -20.19 1.73
C ASN A 18 15.63 -21.59 2.32
N GLY A 19 16.16 -22.62 1.64
CA GLY A 19 16.11 -24.01 2.10
C GLY A 19 14.69 -24.50 2.36
N LYS A 20 14.45 -25.05 3.56
CA LYS A 20 13.14 -25.62 3.95
C LYS A 20 11.99 -24.60 3.92
N LEU A 21 12.27 -23.30 4.10
CA LEU A 21 11.22 -22.28 4.05
C LEU A 21 10.66 -22.09 2.64
N VAL A 22 11.48 -22.32 1.59
CA VAL A 22 11.03 -22.31 0.19
C VAL A 22 10.03 -23.44 -0.06
N GLU A 23 10.32 -24.64 0.47
CA GLU A 23 9.40 -25.78 0.36
C GLU A 23 8.07 -25.48 1.04
N ARG A 24 8.09 -24.89 2.24
CA ARG A 24 6.87 -24.46 2.95
C ARG A 24 6.09 -23.41 2.16
N TYR A 25 6.76 -22.39 1.66
CA TYR A 25 6.14 -21.36 0.84
C TYR A 25 5.50 -21.95 -0.43
N ASN A 26 6.18 -22.88 -1.10
CA ASN A 26 5.65 -23.60 -2.25
C ASN A 26 4.46 -24.50 -1.90
N LYS A 27 4.39 -25.04 -0.68
CA LYS A 27 3.19 -25.74 -0.21
C LYS A 27 2.04 -24.76 0.03
N CYS A 28 2.28 -23.59 0.64
CA CYS A 28 1.26 -22.52 0.74
C CYS A 28 0.70 -22.13 -0.62
N LEU A 29 1.56 -21.85 -1.59
CA LEU A 29 1.15 -21.51 -2.96
C LEU A 29 0.22 -22.59 -3.53
N LYS A 30 0.59 -23.87 -3.40
CA LYS A 30 -0.24 -24.99 -3.88
C LYS A 30 -1.58 -25.07 -3.14
N THR A 31 -1.59 -24.91 -1.82
CA THR A 31 -2.81 -24.92 -0.99
C THR A 31 -3.77 -23.79 -1.36
N LEU A 32 -3.22 -22.64 -1.75
CA LEU A 32 -3.96 -21.49 -2.24
C LEU A 32 -4.36 -21.62 -3.72
N GLY A 33 -3.96 -22.69 -4.43
CA GLY A 33 -4.29 -22.89 -5.85
C GLY A 33 -3.33 -22.21 -6.84
N PHE A 34 -2.22 -21.64 -6.36
CA PHE A 34 -1.18 -21.06 -7.20
C PHE A 34 -0.13 -22.09 -7.64
N LYS A 35 0.56 -21.79 -8.74
CA LYS A 35 1.73 -22.57 -9.20
C LYS A 35 2.89 -22.37 -8.22
N GLN A 36 3.76 -23.37 -8.11
CA GLN A 36 4.97 -23.30 -7.29
C GLN A 36 6.03 -22.45 -8.00
N THR A 37 6.85 -21.70 -7.23
CA THR A 37 8.03 -21.00 -7.78
C THR A 37 9.16 -21.98 -8.02
N LYS A 38 9.97 -21.70 -9.05
CA LYS A 38 11.21 -22.43 -9.33
C LYS A 38 12.42 -21.86 -8.59
N LEU A 39 12.27 -20.72 -7.91
CA LEU A 39 13.34 -20.05 -7.20
C LEU A 39 13.77 -20.84 -5.96
N THR A 40 15.07 -20.99 -5.78
CA THR A 40 15.65 -21.66 -4.61
C THR A 40 15.87 -20.71 -3.42
N LYS A 41 15.85 -19.39 -3.68
CA LYS A 41 16.02 -18.31 -2.71
C LYS A 41 15.27 -17.08 -3.23
N PHE A 42 14.55 -16.38 -2.35
CA PHE A 42 13.85 -15.13 -2.65
C PHE A 42 13.60 -14.37 -1.35
N ASN A 43 13.09 -13.15 -1.43
CA ASN A 43 12.75 -12.37 -0.25
C ASN A 43 11.24 -12.10 -0.20
N ILE A 44 10.67 -12.02 1.01
CA ILE A 44 9.24 -11.73 1.22
C ILE A 44 9.01 -10.50 2.08
N ASP A 45 7.85 -9.88 1.91
CA ASP A 45 7.39 -8.76 2.72
C ASP A 45 6.51 -9.18 3.91
N GLY A 46 5.86 -8.22 4.57
CA GLY A 46 5.00 -8.48 5.72
C GLY A 46 3.79 -9.38 5.44
N ILE A 47 3.21 -9.35 4.24
CA ILE A 47 2.05 -10.19 3.86
C ILE A 47 2.48 -11.53 3.25
N GLY A 48 3.76 -11.65 2.89
CA GLY A 48 4.32 -12.84 2.26
C GLY A 48 4.49 -12.69 0.75
N TRP A 49 4.35 -11.49 0.20
CA TRP A 49 4.60 -11.18 -1.20
C TRP A 49 6.11 -11.08 -1.48
N SER A 50 6.55 -11.61 -2.62
CA SER A 50 7.94 -11.59 -3.07
C SER A 50 8.08 -10.86 -4.40
N PRO A 51 8.97 -9.86 -4.51
CA PRO A 51 9.26 -9.20 -5.77
C PRO A 51 9.89 -10.13 -6.80
N GLU A 52 10.73 -11.10 -6.38
CA GLU A 52 11.38 -12.02 -7.31
C GLU A 52 10.38 -13.02 -7.92
N ILE A 53 9.40 -13.46 -7.13
CA ILE A 53 8.33 -14.33 -7.64
C ILE A 53 7.39 -13.56 -8.56
N ALA A 54 7.09 -12.29 -8.24
CA ALA A 54 6.32 -11.41 -9.12
C ALA A 54 7.01 -11.26 -10.50
N GLU A 55 8.33 -11.05 -10.50
CA GLU A 55 9.13 -10.96 -11.74
C GLU A 55 9.17 -12.30 -12.50
N GLU A 56 9.34 -13.44 -11.81
CA GLU A 56 9.29 -14.78 -12.40
C GLU A 56 7.96 -15.01 -13.15
N ARG A 57 6.84 -14.52 -12.57
CA ARG A 57 5.49 -14.73 -13.09
C ARG A 57 5.03 -13.66 -14.07
N LYS A 58 5.72 -12.52 -14.12
CA LYS A 58 5.26 -11.28 -14.77
C LYS A 58 3.89 -10.85 -14.27
N ASP A 59 3.66 -11.03 -12.97
CA ASP A 59 2.43 -10.72 -12.28
C ASP A 59 2.75 -10.17 -10.90
N ASP A 60 2.58 -8.86 -10.74
CA ASP A 60 2.81 -8.17 -9.49
C ASP A 60 1.84 -8.63 -8.38
N HIS A 61 0.65 -9.10 -8.72
CA HIS A 61 -0.39 -9.49 -7.76
C HIS A 61 -0.62 -11.00 -7.72
N TYR A 62 0.43 -11.79 -7.90
CA TYR A 62 0.36 -13.26 -7.99
C TYR A 62 -0.24 -13.99 -6.77
N LEU A 63 -0.42 -13.30 -5.64
CA LEU A 63 -1.08 -13.82 -4.44
C LEU A 63 -2.60 -13.56 -4.43
N ASN A 64 -3.16 -12.99 -5.50
CA ASN A 64 -4.57 -12.69 -5.60
C ASN A 64 -5.22 -13.57 -6.68
N HIS A 65 -6.41 -14.10 -6.39
CA HIS A 65 -7.27 -14.70 -7.42
C HIS A 65 -8.18 -13.62 -8.00
N GLY A 66 -7.71 -12.97 -9.05
CA GLY A 66 -8.38 -11.80 -9.63
C GLY A 66 -8.39 -10.62 -8.65
N ASP A 67 -9.37 -9.73 -8.82
CA ASP A 67 -9.42 -8.47 -8.07
C ASP A 67 -10.06 -8.61 -6.68
N ALA A 68 -10.84 -9.67 -6.45
CA ALA A 68 -11.70 -9.80 -5.26
C ALA A 68 -11.12 -10.70 -4.17
N ASN A 69 -10.10 -11.51 -4.45
CA ASN A 69 -9.66 -12.56 -3.52
C ASN A 69 -8.16 -12.43 -3.21
N PRO A 70 -7.75 -11.46 -2.38
CA PRO A 70 -6.37 -11.35 -1.95
C PRO A 70 -6.02 -12.43 -0.92
N HIS A 71 -4.78 -12.92 -0.98
CA HIS A 71 -4.27 -13.90 -0.02
C HIS A 71 -2.96 -13.45 0.60
N GLY A 72 -2.67 -13.98 1.79
CA GLY A 72 -1.41 -13.79 2.49
C GLY A 72 -0.73 -15.11 2.84
N ILE A 73 0.57 -15.05 3.09
CA ILE A 73 1.36 -16.21 3.52
C ILE A 73 2.23 -15.78 4.70
N ILE A 74 2.00 -16.38 5.87
CA ILE A 74 2.86 -16.23 7.06
C ILE A 74 3.70 -17.49 7.24
N ILE A 75 5.00 -17.39 7.03
CA ILE A 75 5.96 -18.50 7.18
C ILE A 75 6.96 -18.27 8.32
N THR A 76 7.02 -17.06 8.89
CA THR A 76 7.96 -16.71 9.96
C THR A 76 7.41 -15.60 10.84
N PRO A 77 7.69 -15.60 12.17
CA PRO A 77 7.30 -14.50 13.04
C PRO A 77 8.06 -13.21 12.72
N LEU A 78 9.15 -13.28 11.95
CA LEU A 78 9.91 -12.12 11.49
C LEU A 78 9.10 -11.20 10.57
N GLN A 79 7.99 -11.66 10.01
CA GLN A 79 7.04 -10.85 9.21
C GLN A 79 6.30 -9.80 10.05
N LYS A 80 6.29 -9.94 11.38
CA LYS A 80 5.71 -8.95 12.29
C LYS A 80 6.38 -7.58 12.07
N ASN A 81 5.55 -6.54 11.90
CA ASN A 81 5.96 -5.15 11.68
C ASN A 81 6.80 -4.90 10.41
N LYS A 82 6.90 -5.87 9.49
CA LYS A 82 7.56 -5.64 8.20
C LYS A 82 6.67 -4.83 7.27
N PRO A 83 7.27 -3.96 6.43
CA PRO A 83 6.51 -3.19 5.47
C PRO A 83 5.83 -4.11 4.46
N ILE A 84 4.62 -3.75 4.07
CA ILE A 84 3.91 -4.33 2.92
C ILE A 84 4.14 -3.38 1.76
N TYR A 85 4.90 -3.84 0.77
CA TYR A 85 5.32 -2.98 -0.35
C TYR A 85 4.22 -2.80 -1.37
N LEU A 86 3.46 -3.86 -1.62
CA LEU A 86 2.36 -3.88 -2.58
C LEU A 86 1.04 -4.27 -1.89
N PRO A 87 0.51 -3.43 -0.99
CA PRO A 87 -0.77 -3.71 -0.36
C PRO A 87 -1.87 -3.56 -1.41
N TYR A 88 -2.76 -4.52 -1.57
CA TYR A 88 -3.84 -4.43 -2.56
C TYR A 88 -4.91 -3.42 -2.12
N HIS A 89 -5.19 -3.38 -0.82
CA HIS A 89 -5.97 -2.35 -0.14
C HIS A 89 -5.13 -1.49 0.79
N SER A 90 -5.50 -0.22 0.96
CA SER A 90 -4.79 0.67 1.91
C SER A 90 -4.85 0.18 3.36
N PHE A 91 -5.86 -0.61 3.73
CA PHE A 91 -6.00 -1.17 5.08
C PHE A 91 -5.22 -2.48 5.30
N ASP A 92 -4.67 -3.13 4.27
CA ASP A 92 -3.96 -4.42 4.40
C ASP A 92 -2.81 -4.36 5.43
N ARG A 93 -2.15 -3.20 5.51
CA ARG A 93 -1.09 -2.94 6.49
C ARG A 93 -1.60 -3.02 7.92
N GLU A 94 -2.75 -2.43 8.19
CA GLU A 94 -3.34 -2.41 9.52
C GLU A 94 -3.96 -3.76 9.86
N LEU A 95 -4.60 -4.40 8.88
CA LEU A 95 -5.16 -5.74 9.00
C LEU A 95 -4.06 -6.76 9.37
N MET A 96 -2.91 -6.71 8.70
CA MET A 96 -1.78 -7.59 9.05
C MET A 96 -1.20 -7.28 10.44
N LYS A 97 -1.12 -6.01 10.86
CA LYS A 97 -0.72 -5.68 12.24
C LYS A 97 -1.70 -6.29 13.25
N GLN A 98 -3.00 -6.22 12.98
CA GLN A 98 -4.03 -6.79 13.85
C GLN A 98 -3.90 -8.32 13.93
N VAL A 99 -3.69 -9.00 12.80
CA VAL A 99 -3.43 -10.46 12.76
C VAL A 99 -2.24 -10.83 13.65
N PHE A 100 -1.11 -10.14 13.49
CA PHE A 100 0.08 -10.40 14.31
C PHE A 100 -0.08 -10.03 15.77
N PHE A 101 -0.91 -9.03 16.09
CA PHE A 101 -1.19 -8.61 17.46
C PHE A 101 -2.10 -9.63 18.17
N THR A 102 -3.14 -10.11 17.50
CA THR A 102 -4.10 -11.08 18.07
C THR A 102 -3.50 -12.47 18.23
N TYR A 103 -2.71 -12.93 17.25
CA TYR A 103 -2.23 -14.32 17.18
C TYR A 103 -0.72 -14.46 17.30
N GLU A 104 -0.05 -13.55 18.02
CA GLU A 104 1.41 -13.52 18.09
C GLU A 104 2.02 -14.86 18.55
N ASN A 105 1.43 -15.46 19.58
CA ASN A 105 1.96 -16.67 20.20
C ASN A 105 1.70 -17.90 19.32
N GLU A 106 0.50 -17.98 18.75
CA GLU A 106 0.06 -19.02 17.84
C GLU A 106 0.89 -18.99 16.55
N ILE A 107 1.10 -17.81 15.95
CA ILE A 107 1.96 -17.66 14.77
C ILE A 107 3.38 -18.12 15.09
N LYS A 108 3.95 -17.72 16.24
CA LYS A 108 5.29 -18.15 16.66
C LYS A 108 5.38 -19.67 16.85
N ASP A 109 4.34 -20.32 17.35
CA ASP A 109 4.35 -21.77 17.53
C ASP A 109 4.16 -22.52 16.20
N ILE A 110 3.18 -22.13 15.40
CA ILE A 110 2.82 -22.77 14.13
C ILE A 110 3.96 -22.65 13.10
N THR A 111 4.61 -21.49 13.01
CA THR A 111 5.65 -21.24 12.01
C THR A 111 6.99 -21.94 12.30
N ARG A 112 7.15 -22.59 13.45
CA ARG A 112 8.33 -23.41 13.76
C ARG A 112 8.49 -24.55 12.77
N ASP A 113 7.42 -25.28 12.54
CA ASP A 113 7.37 -26.50 11.73
C ASP A 113 6.45 -26.39 10.51
N SER A 114 5.52 -25.43 10.50
CA SER A 114 4.55 -25.21 9.41
C SER A 114 4.54 -23.76 8.91
N ALA A 115 3.46 -23.38 8.21
CA ALA A 115 3.12 -22.01 7.83
C ALA A 115 1.60 -21.83 7.79
N ILE A 116 1.17 -20.58 7.68
CA ILE A 116 -0.22 -20.16 7.70
C ILE A 116 -0.53 -19.46 6.38
N CYS A 117 -1.56 -19.92 5.68
CA CYS A 117 -2.16 -19.20 4.56
C CYS A 117 -3.28 -18.32 5.12
N LEU A 118 -3.33 -17.07 4.68
CA LEU A 118 -4.39 -16.14 4.98
C LEU A 118 -5.29 -16.02 3.75
N ASP A 119 -6.58 -16.09 3.99
CA ASP A 119 -7.61 -15.79 3.02
C ASP A 119 -8.34 -14.54 3.50
N PHE A 120 -8.38 -13.52 2.66
CA PHE A 120 -9.11 -12.30 2.95
C PHE A 120 -10.42 -12.37 2.20
N ASP A 121 -11.50 -12.71 2.90
CA ASP A 121 -12.84 -12.82 2.33
C ASP A 121 -13.63 -11.54 2.63
N GLN A 122 -14.13 -10.90 1.59
CA GLN A 122 -14.95 -9.68 1.72
C GLN A 122 -16.42 -9.93 1.40
N LYS A 123 -16.79 -11.21 1.33
CA LYS A 123 -18.11 -11.71 0.92
C LYS A 123 -18.48 -11.28 -0.48
N ILE A 124 -17.48 -11.16 -1.35
CA ILE A 124 -17.64 -10.84 -2.77
C ILE A 124 -16.85 -11.88 -3.54
N ASP A 125 -17.55 -12.84 -4.14
CA ASP A 125 -16.89 -13.89 -4.92
C ASP A 125 -16.25 -13.30 -6.19
N VAL A 126 -16.97 -12.41 -6.85
CA VAL A 126 -16.58 -11.75 -8.10
C VAL A 126 -17.21 -10.36 -8.17
N PHE A 127 -16.45 -9.39 -8.66
CA PHE A 127 -16.96 -8.07 -9.00
C PHE A 127 -17.72 -8.10 -10.33
N TYR A 128 -18.96 -7.63 -10.35
CA TYR A 128 -19.75 -7.49 -11.58
C TYR A 128 -19.74 -6.03 -12.06
N ASN A 129 -19.90 -5.09 -11.13
CA ASN A 129 -19.95 -3.65 -11.42
C ASN A 129 -18.93 -2.88 -10.56
N PRO A 130 -18.39 -1.74 -11.03
CA PRO A 130 -17.48 -0.90 -10.23
C PRO A 130 -18.04 -0.46 -8.87
N LEU A 131 -19.36 -0.27 -8.77
CA LEU A 131 -20.04 0.14 -7.53
C LEU A 131 -20.19 -1.00 -6.52
N ASP A 132 -19.87 -2.25 -6.87
CA ASP A 132 -19.83 -3.37 -5.91
C ASP A 132 -18.83 -3.13 -4.79
N ILE A 133 -17.83 -2.27 -4.99
CA ILE A 133 -16.90 -1.80 -3.94
C ILE A 133 -17.65 -1.17 -2.76
N LEU A 134 -18.86 -0.62 -2.96
CA LEU A 134 -19.64 -0.06 -1.86
C LEU A 134 -20.11 -1.12 -0.86
N LYS A 135 -20.28 -2.38 -1.27
CA LYS A 135 -20.67 -3.51 -0.41
C LYS A 135 -19.59 -3.90 0.61
N TYR A 136 -18.39 -3.40 0.40
CA TYR A 136 -17.17 -3.82 1.06
C TYR A 136 -17.06 -3.24 2.48
N ASN A 137 -17.78 -3.80 3.45
CA ASN A 137 -17.85 -3.23 4.81
C ASN A 137 -16.98 -3.96 5.84
N LYS A 138 -16.83 -5.27 5.64
CA LYS A 138 -16.09 -6.15 6.55
C LYS A 138 -15.20 -7.08 5.75
N VAL A 139 -13.99 -7.29 6.24
CA VAL A 139 -13.07 -8.32 5.75
C VAL A 139 -12.95 -9.39 6.82
N ILE A 140 -13.18 -10.63 6.44
CA ILE A 140 -12.97 -11.80 7.29
C ILE A 140 -11.61 -12.37 6.91
N VAL A 141 -10.70 -12.43 7.87
CA VAL A 141 -9.42 -13.10 7.72
C VAL A 141 -9.58 -14.54 8.20
N SER A 142 -9.54 -15.48 7.26
CA SER A 142 -9.54 -16.90 7.56
C SER A 142 -8.13 -17.47 7.48
N PHE A 143 -7.86 -18.43 8.35
CA PHE A 143 -6.53 -19.01 8.53
C PHE A 143 -6.54 -20.48 8.11
N ARG A 144 -5.64 -20.85 7.19
CA ARG A 144 -5.46 -22.24 6.77
C ARG A 144 -4.03 -22.69 7.00
N LEU A 145 -3.85 -23.77 7.76
CA LEU A 145 -2.54 -24.36 8.00
C LEU A 145 -2.12 -25.24 6.82
N ILE A 146 -0.82 -25.27 6.53
CA ILE A 146 -0.31 -26.24 5.55
C ILE A 146 -0.51 -27.67 6.09
N GLU A 147 -0.87 -28.59 5.20
CA GLU A 147 -1.08 -30.03 5.47
C GLU A 147 -2.25 -30.32 6.40
N ASP A 148 -3.15 -29.34 6.61
CA ASP A 148 -4.33 -29.47 7.48
C ASP A 148 -3.94 -29.95 8.89
N LEU A 149 -2.89 -29.35 9.48
CA LEU A 149 -2.37 -29.69 10.81
C LEU A 149 -3.44 -29.64 11.91
N ASP A 150 -4.42 -28.76 11.78
CA ASP A 150 -5.61 -28.67 12.62
C ASP A 150 -6.47 -29.95 12.53
N LYS A 151 -6.73 -30.45 11.32
CA LYS A 151 -7.45 -31.72 11.14
C LYS A 151 -6.63 -32.92 11.62
N ILE A 152 -5.32 -32.89 11.45
CA ILE A 152 -4.41 -33.93 11.96
C ILE A 152 -4.44 -33.95 13.49
N GLN A 153 -4.50 -32.79 14.14
CA GLN A 153 -4.66 -32.69 15.58
C GLN A 153 -5.99 -33.29 16.04
N GLU A 154 -7.10 -33.00 15.35
CA GLU A 154 -8.40 -33.63 15.64
C GLU A 154 -8.33 -35.15 15.49
N GLN A 155 -7.65 -35.67 14.45
CA GLN A 155 -7.40 -37.11 14.29
C GLN A 155 -6.53 -37.69 15.41
N GLN A 156 -5.52 -36.96 15.89
CA GLN A 156 -4.72 -37.39 17.05
C GLN A 156 -5.58 -37.50 18.31
N TYR A 157 -6.48 -36.53 18.57
CA TYR A 157 -7.40 -36.62 19.70
C TYR A 157 -8.35 -37.81 19.57
N GLN A 158 -8.92 -38.05 18.38
CA GLN A 158 -9.77 -39.22 18.14
C GLN A 158 -9.03 -40.53 18.39
N LEU A 159 -7.78 -40.65 17.95
CA LEU A 159 -6.94 -41.84 18.21
C LEU A 159 -6.64 -42.01 19.71
N ILE A 160 -6.46 -40.91 20.45
CA ILE A 160 -6.24 -40.95 21.90
C ILE A 160 -7.52 -41.35 22.64
N GLU A 161 -8.67 -40.82 22.24
CA GLU A 161 -9.97 -41.22 22.77
C GLU A 161 -10.25 -42.70 22.48
N GLU A 162 -9.96 -43.16 21.27
CA GLU A 162 -10.07 -44.56 20.87
C GLU A 162 -9.14 -45.44 21.71
N PHE A 163 -7.89 -45.03 21.91
CA PHE A 163 -6.92 -45.74 22.75
C PHE A 163 -7.34 -45.84 24.21
N ASN A 164 -7.93 -44.77 24.76
CA ASN A 164 -8.41 -44.71 26.14
C ASN A 164 -9.76 -45.43 26.37
N ARG A 165 -10.43 -45.87 25.29
CA ARG A 165 -11.72 -46.55 25.39
C ARG A 165 -11.54 -48.03 25.72
N ASN A 166 -12.20 -48.50 26.78
CA ASN A 166 -12.22 -49.92 27.19
C ASN A 166 -10.80 -50.51 27.36
N TYR A 167 -10.47 -51.56 26.57
CA TYR A 167 -9.19 -52.27 26.60
C TYR A 167 -8.35 -52.02 25.33
N ASN A 168 -8.71 -50.99 24.54
CA ASN A 168 -8.04 -50.65 23.29
C ASN A 168 -6.56 -50.31 23.46
N PHE A 169 -6.13 -49.97 24.68
CA PHE A 169 -4.73 -49.72 25.01
C PHE A 169 -3.82 -50.95 24.79
N ILE A 170 -4.37 -52.17 24.77
CA ILE A 170 -3.61 -53.41 24.52
C ILE A 170 -3.50 -53.71 23.02
N GLU A 171 -4.36 -53.11 22.18
CA GLU A 171 -4.36 -53.37 20.75
C GLU A 171 -3.13 -52.76 20.06
N GLU A 172 -2.27 -53.63 19.50
CA GLU A 172 -1.05 -53.20 18.82
C GLU A 172 -1.31 -52.28 17.62
N ASP A 173 -2.45 -52.43 16.94
CA ASP A 173 -2.76 -51.64 15.75
C ASP A 173 -3.03 -50.17 16.11
N ILE A 174 -3.70 -49.91 17.23
CA ILE A 174 -3.94 -48.56 17.74
C ILE A 174 -2.62 -47.94 18.22
N GLN A 175 -1.78 -48.72 18.93
CA GLN A 175 -0.44 -48.28 19.33
C GLN A 175 0.44 -47.92 18.12
N LYS A 176 0.41 -48.74 17.05
CA LYS A 176 1.14 -48.47 15.79
C LYS A 176 0.64 -47.20 15.11
N LYS A 177 -0.68 -46.98 15.03
CA LYS A 177 -1.27 -45.76 14.48
C LYS A 177 -0.84 -44.51 15.26
N LEU A 178 -0.89 -44.55 16.59
CA LEU A 178 -0.42 -43.45 17.44
C LEU A 178 1.07 -43.16 17.25
N LEU A 179 1.91 -44.20 17.24
CA LEU A 179 3.36 -44.06 17.06
C LEU A 179 3.72 -43.50 15.67
N GLN A 180 3.01 -43.93 14.62
CA GLN A 180 3.19 -43.39 13.28
C GLN A 180 2.78 -41.92 13.20
N SER A 181 1.65 -41.54 13.81
CA SER A 181 1.21 -40.15 13.87
C SER A 181 2.24 -39.27 14.60
N ALA A 182 2.70 -39.71 15.78
CA ALA A 182 3.71 -38.98 16.56
C ALA A 182 5.06 -38.85 15.84
N LYS A 183 5.52 -39.89 15.13
CA LYS A 183 6.76 -39.83 14.34
C LYS A 183 6.68 -38.88 13.16
N ARG A 184 5.51 -38.76 12.53
CA ARG A 184 5.32 -37.97 11.31
C ARG A 184 5.03 -36.51 11.61
N TYR A 185 4.21 -36.21 12.61
CA TYR A 185 3.70 -34.86 12.88
C TYR A 185 4.12 -34.31 14.25
N GLY A 186 4.78 -35.11 15.08
CA GLY A 186 5.07 -34.74 16.47
C GLY A 186 3.83 -34.84 17.37
N ASP A 187 3.99 -34.33 18.60
CA ASP A 187 2.90 -34.25 19.58
C ASP A 187 2.16 -32.91 19.42
N LEU A 188 0.91 -32.97 18.94
CA LEU A 188 0.10 -31.78 18.71
C LEU A 188 -0.84 -31.46 19.88
N ARG A 189 -0.90 -32.29 20.93
CA ARG A 189 -1.96 -32.20 21.97
C ARG A 189 -2.00 -30.89 22.75
N ASN A 190 -0.85 -30.23 22.90
CA ASN A 190 -0.72 -28.99 23.66
C ASN A 190 -0.57 -27.75 22.77
N ARG A 191 -0.76 -27.89 21.45
CA ARG A 191 -0.59 -26.80 20.48
C ARG A 191 -1.93 -26.13 20.20
N THR A 192 -1.92 -24.81 20.12
CA THR A 192 -3.09 -24.03 19.68
C THR A 192 -3.01 -23.85 18.16
N LEU A 193 -3.63 -24.77 17.41
CA LEU A 193 -3.59 -24.78 15.94
C LEU A 193 -4.87 -24.21 15.30
N LYS A 194 -5.91 -23.95 16.11
CA LYS A 194 -7.18 -23.40 15.65
C LYS A 194 -7.20 -21.89 15.85
N LEU A 195 -6.94 -21.17 14.78
CA LEU A 195 -7.07 -19.72 14.70
C LEU A 195 -8.52 -19.40 14.35
N LYS A 196 -9.17 -18.53 15.14
CA LYS A 196 -10.53 -18.08 14.83
C LYS A 196 -10.47 -17.07 13.70
N ASP A 197 -11.53 -16.98 12.91
CA ASP A 197 -11.63 -15.93 11.90
C ASP A 197 -11.60 -14.56 12.57
N LEU A 198 -10.91 -13.62 11.93
CA LEU A 198 -10.79 -12.25 12.41
C LEU A 198 -11.65 -11.34 11.53
N GLU A 199 -12.62 -10.66 12.15
CA GLU A 199 -13.40 -9.62 11.47
C GLU A 199 -12.66 -8.27 11.55
N PHE A 200 -12.50 -7.63 10.40
CA PHE A 200 -11.94 -6.30 10.25
C PHE A 200 -12.97 -5.37 9.62
N GLU A 201 -13.34 -4.28 10.29
CA GLU A 201 -14.25 -3.28 9.76
C GLU A 201 -13.49 -2.26 8.91
N THR A 202 -13.97 -2.03 7.69
CA THR A 202 -13.33 -1.09 6.75
C THR A 202 -14.03 0.26 6.74
N ASN A 203 -13.27 1.34 6.89
CA ASN A 203 -13.76 2.71 6.76
C ASN A 203 -13.52 3.21 5.33
N SER A 204 -12.95 4.41 5.18
CA SER A 204 -12.45 4.90 3.90
C SER A 204 -11.16 4.16 3.51
N PHE A 205 -11.02 3.78 2.24
CA PHE A 205 -9.86 3.03 1.76
C PHE A 205 -9.57 3.25 0.26
N TYR A 206 -8.39 2.80 -0.17
CA TYR A 206 -8.02 2.66 -1.57
C TYR A 206 -7.91 1.17 -1.91
N THR A 207 -8.38 0.77 -3.09
CA THR A 207 -8.22 -0.58 -3.66
C THR A 207 -7.63 -0.49 -5.06
N ARG A 208 -6.82 -1.49 -5.43
CA ARG A 208 -6.32 -1.65 -6.81
C ARG A 208 -7.34 -2.27 -7.77
N SER A 209 -8.46 -2.77 -7.24
CA SER A 209 -9.57 -3.28 -8.05
C SER A 209 -9.98 -2.24 -9.07
N PHE A 210 -10.36 -2.69 -10.27
CA PHE A 210 -10.73 -1.81 -11.38
C PHE A 210 -9.66 -0.76 -11.73
N LYS A 211 -8.39 -1.12 -11.53
CA LYS A 211 -7.20 -0.27 -11.80
C LYS A 211 -7.09 0.98 -10.92
N GLY A 212 -7.66 0.96 -9.72
CA GLY A 212 -7.46 2.01 -8.72
C GLY A 212 -8.73 2.79 -8.41
N VAL A 213 -9.24 2.60 -7.20
CA VAL A 213 -10.44 3.28 -6.70
C VAL A 213 -10.23 3.71 -5.25
N TYR A 214 -10.56 4.96 -4.95
CA TYR A 214 -10.70 5.46 -3.58
C TYR A 214 -12.16 5.47 -3.19
N LEU A 215 -12.47 4.95 -2.01
CA LEU A 215 -13.78 5.04 -1.38
C LEU A 215 -13.64 5.85 -0.08
N LEU A 216 -14.31 7.00 -0.03
CA LEU A 216 -14.37 7.88 1.14
C LEU A 216 -15.78 7.80 1.75
N ARG A 217 -15.93 7.17 2.93
CA ARG A 217 -17.25 6.91 3.56
C ARG A 217 -17.64 7.90 4.65
N ASP A 218 -16.66 8.45 5.38
CA ASP A 218 -16.90 9.19 6.64
C ASP A 218 -17.29 10.67 6.42
N PHE A 219 -18.00 10.96 5.32
CA PHE A 219 -18.32 12.31 4.86
C PHE A 219 -19.80 12.46 4.54
N ILE A 220 -20.25 13.68 4.25
CA ILE A 220 -21.67 14.03 4.03
C ILE A 220 -22.34 13.08 3.02
N LYS A 221 -21.62 12.72 1.96
CA LYS A 221 -21.97 11.64 1.03
C LYS A 221 -20.73 10.80 0.73
N PRO A 222 -20.86 9.47 0.54
CA PRO A 222 -19.74 8.66 0.10
C PRO A 222 -19.19 9.14 -1.23
N ILE A 223 -17.87 9.23 -1.35
CA ILE A 223 -17.18 9.67 -2.57
C ILE A 223 -16.37 8.51 -3.12
N LEU A 224 -16.62 8.15 -4.38
CA LEU A 224 -15.82 7.25 -5.18
C LEU A 224 -14.96 8.04 -6.14
N ILE A 225 -13.66 7.75 -6.15
CA ILE A 225 -12.71 8.42 -7.03
C ILE A 225 -11.95 7.36 -7.81
N PHE A 226 -12.11 7.39 -9.12
CA PHE A 226 -11.52 6.42 -10.04
C PHE A 226 -10.24 6.97 -10.67
N GLU A 227 -9.21 6.14 -10.73
CA GLU A 227 -7.96 6.45 -11.46
C GLU A 227 -8.08 6.13 -12.96
N ASP A 228 -8.87 5.11 -13.32
CA ASP A 228 -9.09 4.71 -14.70
C ASP A 228 -10.36 5.35 -15.29
N ILE A 229 -10.21 5.93 -16.47
CA ILE A 229 -11.26 6.68 -17.15
C ILE A 229 -12.39 5.80 -17.70
N ASP A 230 -12.10 4.54 -18.05
CA ASP A 230 -13.09 3.63 -18.62
C ASP A 230 -13.98 3.06 -17.52
N THR A 231 -13.37 2.64 -16.40
CA THR A 231 -14.11 2.27 -15.17
C THR A 231 -14.98 3.43 -14.69
N TYR A 232 -14.46 4.65 -14.66
CA TYR A 232 -15.23 5.84 -14.30
C TYR A 232 -16.49 6.01 -15.17
N LYS A 233 -16.35 5.92 -16.49
CA LYS A 233 -17.47 6.04 -17.43
C LYS A 233 -18.53 4.95 -17.26
N GLU A 234 -18.14 3.78 -16.78
CA GLU A 234 -19.06 2.71 -16.45
C GLU A 234 -19.80 3.01 -15.14
N ALA A 235 -19.07 3.42 -14.11
CA ALA A 235 -19.62 3.72 -12.79
C ALA A 235 -20.68 4.84 -12.81
N ILE A 236 -20.48 5.90 -13.59
CA ILE A 236 -21.43 7.03 -13.68
C ILE A 236 -22.77 6.69 -14.35
N LYS A 237 -22.87 5.54 -15.04
CA LYS A 237 -24.14 5.09 -15.65
C LYS A 237 -25.11 4.52 -14.63
N ASP A 238 -24.58 4.06 -13.51
CA ASP A 238 -25.35 3.48 -12.42
C ASP A 238 -25.79 4.61 -11.48
N THR A 239 -27.11 4.82 -11.42
CA THR A 239 -27.74 5.84 -10.58
C THR A 239 -28.49 5.23 -9.39
N GLU A 240 -28.31 3.93 -9.13
CA GLU A 240 -29.01 3.25 -8.03
C GLU A 240 -28.47 3.67 -6.65
N TYR A 241 -27.19 4.06 -6.60
CA TYR A 241 -26.51 4.44 -5.36
C TYR A 241 -26.45 5.97 -5.17
N ASP A 242 -26.79 6.45 -3.98
CA ASP A 242 -26.61 7.87 -3.60
C ASP A 242 -25.15 8.15 -3.21
N VAL A 243 -24.28 8.22 -4.22
CA VAL A 243 -22.83 8.46 -4.05
C VAL A 243 -22.32 9.53 -5.01
N LEU A 244 -21.22 10.19 -4.63
CA LEU A 244 -20.51 11.10 -5.52
C LEU A 244 -19.42 10.34 -6.27
N ILE A 245 -19.37 10.46 -7.59
CA ILE A 245 -18.41 9.74 -8.44
C ILE A 245 -17.55 10.74 -9.21
N TYR A 246 -16.23 10.67 -9.03
CA TYR A 246 -15.26 11.51 -9.72
C TYR A 246 -14.17 10.69 -10.39
N HIS A 247 -13.57 11.27 -11.42
CA HIS A 247 -12.28 10.84 -11.95
C HIS A 247 -11.16 11.67 -11.30
N VAL A 248 -10.00 11.07 -11.03
CA VAL A 248 -8.87 11.73 -10.34
C VAL A 248 -8.40 13.02 -11.02
N ALA A 249 -8.55 13.11 -12.35
CA ALA A 249 -8.14 14.28 -13.12
C ALA A 249 -9.19 15.42 -13.19
N GLN A 250 -10.39 15.24 -12.61
CA GLN A 250 -11.44 16.27 -12.64
C GLN A 250 -11.15 17.39 -11.62
N PRO A 251 -11.08 18.67 -12.05
CA PRO A 251 -10.88 19.79 -11.14
C PRO A 251 -11.95 19.92 -10.05
N GLU A 252 -13.20 19.56 -10.37
CA GLU A 252 -14.37 19.63 -9.49
C GLU A 252 -14.20 18.75 -8.24
N LEU A 253 -13.39 17.70 -8.33
CA LEU A 253 -13.04 16.86 -7.20
C LEU A 253 -12.39 17.69 -6.09
N MET A 254 -11.43 18.56 -6.44
CA MET A 254 -10.70 19.37 -5.45
C MET A 254 -11.61 20.40 -4.78
N GLU A 255 -12.58 20.95 -5.50
CA GLU A 255 -13.61 21.80 -4.91
C GLU A 255 -14.44 21.03 -3.87
N LYS A 256 -14.89 19.82 -4.22
CA LYS A 256 -15.73 19.01 -3.32
C LYS A 256 -14.99 18.53 -2.09
N LEU A 257 -13.71 18.15 -2.22
CA LEU A 257 -12.87 17.79 -1.08
C LEU A 257 -12.68 18.98 -0.13
N ARG A 258 -12.63 20.23 -0.63
CA ARG A 258 -12.60 21.44 0.20
C ARG A 258 -13.96 21.72 0.85
N ASP A 259 -15.04 21.66 0.08
CA ASP A 259 -16.42 21.87 0.56
C ASP A 259 -16.74 20.95 1.75
N TYR A 260 -16.28 19.70 1.67
CA TYR A 260 -16.51 18.68 2.70
C TYR A 260 -15.46 18.68 3.82
N ILE A 261 -14.58 19.69 3.86
CA ILE A 261 -13.55 19.86 4.90
C ILE A 261 -12.63 18.62 4.99
N ILE A 262 -12.37 17.98 3.85
CA ILE A 262 -11.46 16.83 3.73
C ILE A 262 -10.02 17.34 3.54
N ILE A 263 -9.87 18.42 2.78
CA ILE A 263 -8.58 19.05 2.51
C ILE A 263 -8.63 20.53 2.83
N GLN A 264 -7.46 21.09 3.09
CA GLN A 264 -7.26 22.52 3.34
C GLN A 264 -5.97 23.01 2.71
N CYS A 265 -5.94 24.29 2.36
CA CYS A 265 -4.75 24.96 1.86
C CYS A 265 -4.73 26.40 2.40
N ASP A 266 -3.71 26.70 3.20
CA ASP A 266 -3.41 28.06 3.65
C ASP A 266 -2.12 28.49 2.94
N LEU A 267 -2.24 29.42 2.00
CA LEU A 267 -1.11 29.86 1.18
C LEU A 267 -0.08 30.67 1.97
N GLU A 268 -0.52 31.50 2.92
CA GLU A 268 0.38 32.32 3.74
C GLU A 268 1.23 31.43 4.66
N ALA A 269 0.59 30.43 5.28
CA ALA A 269 1.31 29.47 6.10
C ALA A 269 2.22 28.55 5.28
N ILE A 270 1.78 28.08 4.10
CA ILE A 270 2.51 27.04 3.38
C ILE A 270 3.81 27.54 2.74
N VAL A 271 3.89 28.80 2.29
CA VAL A 271 5.09 29.34 1.62
C VAL A 271 6.35 29.20 2.50
N ASN A 272 6.18 29.25 3.82
CA ASN A 272 7.27 29.12 4.78
C ASN A 272 7.65 27.67 5.10
N THR A 273 6.90 26.68 4.61
CA THR A 273 7.10 25.27 4.93
C THR A 273 8.18 24.60 4.06
N PRO A 274 8.82 23.52 4.56
CA PRO A 274 9.69 22.68 3.74
C PRO A 274 8.97 22.07 2.53
N LYS A 275 7.67 21.76 2.67
CA LYS A 275 6.83 21.22 1.58
C LYS A 275 6.80 22.14 0.38
N TYR A 276 6.48 23.42 0.58
CA TYR A 276 6.47 24.41 -0.49
C TYR A 276 7.82 24.52 -1.18
N LYS A 277 8.91 24.63 -0.39
CA LYS A 277 10.28 24.72 -0.91
C LYS A 277 10.66 23.50 -1.76
N ARG A 278 10.25 22.29 -1.39
CA ARG A 278 10.47 21.07 -2.19
C ARG A 278 9.70 21.11 -3.50
N ILE A 279 8.39 21.38 -3.43
CA ILE A 279 7.51 21.44 -4.61
C ILE A 279 8.03 22.48 -5.60
N LYS A 280 8.38 23.68 -5.13
CA LYS A 280 8.93 24.76 -5.95
C LYS A 280 10.25 24.37 -6.63
N LYS A 281 11.16 23.72 -5.89
CA LYS A 281 12.42 23.22 -6.43
C LYS A 281 12.20 22.14 -7.48
N PHE A 282 11.25 21.23 -7.24
CA PHE A 282 10.91 20.19 -8.18
C PHE A 282 10.28 20.77 -9.46
N GLU A 283 9.37 21.74 -9.33
CA GLU A 283 8.76 22.45 -10.47
C GLU A 283 9.82 23.17 -11.33
N LEU A 284 10.79 23.83 -10.69
CA LEU A 284 11.93 24.40 -11.39
C LEU A 284 12.69 23.31 -12.16
N ALA A 285 13.04 22.21 -11.49
CA ALA A 285 13.83 21.12 -12.10
C ALA A 285 13.15 20.51 -13.32
N GLN A 286 11.82 20.32 -13.29
CA GLN A 286 11.05 19.81 -14.42
C GLN A 286 11.02 20.78 -15.61
N SER A 287 11.31 22.06 -15.37
CA SER A 287 11.30 23.11 -16.40
C SER A 287 12.68 23.42 -16.98
N LEU A 288 13.74 22.74 -16.51
CA LEU A 288 15.11 22.95 -17.00
C LEU A 288 15.39 22.04 -18.19
N GLU A 289 15.56 22.64 -19.37
CA GLU A 289 16.01 21.94 -20.57
C GLU A 289 17.54 22.07 -20.69
N THR A 290 18.26 20.94 -20.57
CA THR A 290 19.73 20.85 -20.71
C THR A 290 20.53 21.91 -19.92
N PRO A 291 20.50 21.87 -18.58
CA PRO A 291 21.24 22.84 -17.77
C PRO A 291 22.77 22.64 -17.85
N ASP A 292 23.53 23.75 -17.82
CA ASP A 292 25.00 23.74 -17.82
C ASP A 292 25.58 23.14 -16.52
N HIS A 293 24.79 23.12 -15.45
CA HIS A 293 25.20 22.65 -14.12
C HIS A 293 24.32 21.45 -13.69
N PRO A 294 24.83 20.54 -12.85
CA PRO A 294 24.02 19.46 -12.30
C PRO A 294 22.78 20.00 -11.57
N ILE A 295 21.61 19.41 -11.83
CA ILE A 295 20.33 19.85 -11.25
C ILE A 295 20.40 19.94 -9.72
N LYS A 296 21.04 18.98 -9.06
CA LYS A 296 21.27 18.99 -7.61
C LYS A 296 21.93 20.27 -7.13
N GLU A 297 22.96 20.75 -7.82
CA GLU A 297 23.67 21.99 -7.47
C GLU A 297 22.78 23.21 -7.68
N ILE A 298 22.01 23.24 -8.78
CA ILE A 298 21.04 24.31 -9.06
C ILE A 298 19.99 24.41 -7.96
N LEU A 299 19.48 23.27 -7.48
CA LEU A 299 18.44 23.22 -6.46
C LEU A 299 18.96 23.46 -5.03
N THR A 300 20.26 23.33 -4.79
CA THR A 300 20.88 23.49 -3.46
C THR A 300 21.51 24.87 -3.28
N ASN A 301 22.12 25.43 -4.33
CA ASN A 301 22.77 26.73 -4.30
C ASN A 301 21.79 27.87 -4.63
N THR A 302 21.60 28.80 -3.69
CA THR A 302 20.69 29.95 -3.84
C THR A 302 21.02 30.85 -5.04
N SER A 303 22.30 31.06 -5.34
CA SER A 303 22.73 31.92 -6.46
C SER A 303 22.45 31.25 -7.80
N LEU A 304 22.77 29.95 -7.93
CA LEU A 304 22.44 29.18 -9.13
C LEU A 304 20.92 29.10 -9.33
N PHE A 305 20.16 28.79 -8.28
CA PHE A 305 18.70 28.75 -8.34
C PHE A 305 18.13 30.05 -8.93
N LYS A 306 18.55 31.22 -8.42
CA LYS A 306 18.13 32.53 -8.92
C LYS A 306 18.59 32.78 -10.36
N SER A 307 19.81 32.37 -10.71
CA SER A 307 20.32 32.52 -12.07
C SER A 307 19.47 31.74 -13.07
N TYR A 308 19.18 30.47 -12.78
CA TYR A 308 18.38 29.63 -13.66
C TYR A 308 16.92 30.08 -13.72
N LEU A 309 16.34 30.51 -12.60
CA LEU A 309 14.99 31.09 -12.58
C LEU A 309 14.88 32.32 -13.50
N ASN A 310 15.94 33.14 -13.60
CA ASN A 310 15.99 34.31 -14.49
C ASN A 310 16.28 33.96 -15.96
N LYS A 311 16.79 32.76 -16.24
CA LYS A 311 16.98 32.26 -17.61
C LYS A 311 15.70 31.67 -18.20
N LEU A 312 14.75 31.27 -17.35
CA LEU A 312 13.45 30.75 -17.79
C LEU A 312 12.58 31.81 -18.46
N ASP A 313 11.78 31.35 -19.42
CA ASP A 313 10.72 32.12 -20.04
C ASP A 313 9.73 32.68 -19.01
N MET A 314 9.11 33.81 -19.36
CA MET A 314 8.26 34.55 -18.43
C MET A 314 7.09 33.70 -17.91
N GLU A 315 6.44 32.93 -18.78
CA GLU A 315 5.31 32.05 -18.40
C GLU A 315 5.74 31.00 -17.38
N VAL A 316 6.86 30.31 -17.62
CA VAL A 316 7.40 29.28 -16.72
C VAL A 316 7.85 29.89 -15.40
N ARG A 317 8.47 31.07 -15.44
CA ARG A 317 8.89 31.79 -14.23
C ARG A 317 7.69 32.17 -13.36
N ILE A 318 6.61 32.67 -13.98
CA ILE A 318 5.36 32.96 -13.28
C ILE A 318 4.81 31.69 -12.64
N ARG A 319 4.80 30.55 -13.36
CA ARG A 319 4.35 29.26 -12.82
C ARG A 319 5.13 28.83 -11.58
N VAL A 320 6.46 28.90 -11.61
CA VAL A 320 7.34 28.52 -10.47
C VAL A 320 7.19 29.46 -9.26
N MET A 321 6.90 30.74 -9.51
CA MET A 321 6.78 31.79 -8.48
C MET A 321 5.34 32.12 -8.11
N SER A 322 4.36 31.34 -8.58
CA SER A 322 2.97 31.79 -8.67
C SER A 322 2.35 32.12 -7.32
N VAL A 323 2.70 31.39 -6.26
CA VAL A 323 2.20 31.63 -4.90
C VAL A 323 2.79 32.91 -4.30
N GLU A 324 4.10 33.15 -4.42
CA GLU A 324 4.68 34.40 -3.91
C GLU A 324 4.15 35.62 -4.67
N LEU A 325 4.03 35.51 -6.00
CA LEU A 325 3.44 36.57 -6.82
C LEU A 325 1.98 36.86 -6.44
N TYR A 326 1.21 35.82 -6.10
CA TYR A 326 -0.16 35.96 -5.64
C TYR A 326 -0.22 36.68 -4.28
N LEU A 327 0.59 36.25 -3.31
CA LEU A 327 0.63 36.86 -1.97
C LEU A 327 1.10 38.34 -2.04
N GLU A 328 2.14 38.64 -2.82
CA GLU A 328 2.60 40.02 -3.03
C GLU A 328 1.54 40.93 -3.67
N LYS A 329 0.73 40.37 -4.59
CA LYS A 329 -0.39 41.10 -5.21
C LYS A 329 -1.56 41.28 -4.25
N LEU A 330 -1.84 40.29 -3.41
CA LEU A 330 -2.90 40.32 -2.41
C LEU A 330 -2.61 41.37 -1.33
N GLU A 331 -1.35 41.55 -0.93
CA GLU A 331 -0.92 42.66 -0.06
C GLU A 331 -1.23 44.06 -0.64
N ARG A 332 -1.28 44.18 -1.98
CA ARG A 332 -1.53 45.46 -2.68
C ARG A 332 -2.98 45.68 -3.05
N SER A 333 -3.73 44.63 -3.39
CA SER A 333 -5.14 44.71 -3.80
C SER A 333 -5.84 43.35 -3.76
N ASN A 334 -7.06 43.32 -3.21
CA ASN A 334 -7.90 42.11 -3.15
C ASN A 334 -8.67 41.81 -4.45
N VAL A 335 -8.35 42.49 -5.56
CA VAL A 335 -9.06 42.32 -6.84
C VAL A 335 -8.60 41.07 -7.60
N TYR A 336 -7.39 40.56 -7.31
CA TYR A 336 -6.83 39.42 -8.01
C TYR A 336 -7.41 38.10 -7.51
N LYS A 337 -7.90 37.26 -8.43
CA LYS A 337 -8.33 35.90 -8.09
C LYS A 337 -7.15 34.95 -8.09
N LEU A 338 -7.22 33.95 -7.22
CA LEU A 338 -6.21 32.90 -7.11
C LEU A 338 -6.01 32.15 -8.43
N GLU A 339 -7.12 31.81 -9.10
CA GLU A 339 -7.16 31.08 -10.37
C GLU A 339 -6.46 31.81 -11.53
N ASP A 340 -6.37 33.15 -11.47
CA ASP A 340 -5.77 33.96 -12.52
C ASP A 340 -4.23 33.98 -12.45
N ILE A 341 -3.65 33.57 -11.31
CA ILE A 341 -2.22 33.74 -11.02
C ILE A 341 -1.56 32.41 -10.65
N VAL A 342 -2.22 31.59 -9.84
CA VAL A 342 -1.66 30.34 -9.33
C VAL A 342 -2.02 29.19 -10.25
N ASP A 343 -0.99 28.61 -10.87
CA ASP A 343 -1.12 27.37 -11.65
C ASP A 343 -1.90 26.31 -10.86
N GLN A 344 -2.95 25.76 -11.49
CA GLN A 344 -3.89 24.84 -10.86
C GLN A 344 -3.20 23.57 -10.34
N SER A 345 -2.26 23.00 -11.11
CA SER A 345 -1.55 21.79 -10.72
C SER A 345 -0.64 22.03 -9.52
N LEU A 346 -0.02 23.22 -9.45
CA LEU A 346 0.75 23.65 -8.29
C LEU A 346 -0.16 23.83 -7.08
N TYR A 347 -1.27 24.56 -7.24
CA TYR A 347 -2.25 24.77 -6.17
C TYR A 347 -2.76 23.46 -5.58
N PHE A 348 -3.06 22.47 -6.42
CA PHE A 348 -3.49 21.15 -5.96
C PHE A 348 -2.43 20.44 -5.10
N ALA A 349 -1.16 20.47 -5.51
CA ALA A 349 -0.06 19.87 -4.76
C ALA A 349 0.16 20.50 -3.35
N LEU A 350 -0.28 21.75 -3.17
CA LEU A 350 -0.15 22.50 -1.91
C LEU A 350 -1.19 22.11 -0.86
N HIS A 351 -2.27 21.44 -1.25
CA HIS A 351 -3.27 21.01 -0.28
C HIS A 351 -2.69 19.97 0.70
N LYS A 352 -3.29 19.94 1.89
CA LYS A 352 -3.04 18.93 2.92
C LYS A 352 -4.37 18.41 3.45
N PRO A 353 -4.41 17.18 3.99
CA PRO A 353 -5.62 16.71 4.64
C PRO A 353 -5.98 17.63 5.82
N HIS A 354 -7.27 17.82 6.05
CA HIS A 354 -7.76 18.64 7.15
C HIS A 354 -7.42 18.00 8.49
N SER A 355 -7.11 18.81 9.51
CA SER A 355 -6.63 18.33 10.82
C SER A 355 -7.67 17.58 11.64
N SER A 356 -8.94 17.59 11.23
CA SER A 356 -10.02 16.84 11.88
C SER A 356 -10.09 15.37 11.45
N LEU A 357 -9.32 14.96 10.44
CA LEU A 357 -9.35 13.59 9.94
C LEU A 357 -8.66 12.64 10.92
N SER A 358 -9.08 11.37 10.92
CA SER A 358 -8.35 10.31 11.61
C SER A 358 -6.98 10.07 10.95
N ALA A 359 -6.03 9.47 11.66
CA ALA A 359 -4.71 9.17 11.11
C ALA A 359 -4.78 8.31 9.83
N GLN A 360 -5.69 7.33 9.79
CA GLN A 360 -5.90 6.48 8.61
C GLN A 360 -6.44 7.28 7.41
N ASN A 361 -7.42 8.17 7.64
CA ASN A 361 -7.96 9.03 6.60
C ASN A 361 -6.93 10.08 6.14
N HIS A 362 -6.05 10.54 7.03
CA HIS A 362 -4.92 11.41 6.70
C HIS A 362 -3.99 10.78 5.66
N ASP A 363 -3.58 9.53 5.86
CA ASP A 363 -2.67 8.83 4.95
C ASP A 363 -3.35 8.55 3.60
N LEU A 364 -4.63 8.15 3.62
CA LEU A 364 -5.42 7.92 2.42
C LEU A 364 -5.59 9.20 1.59
N VAL A 365 -5.92 10.32 2.23
CA VAL A 365 -6.10 11.62 1.55
C VAL A 365 -4.76 12.16 1.05
N ASN A 366 -3.66 11.97 1.78
CA ASN A 366 -2.33 12.30 1.27
C ASN A 366 -1.97 11.48 0.02
N LYS A 367 -2.30 10.18 0.02
CA LYS A 367 -2.16 9.36 -1.19
C LYS A 367 -3.03 9.89 -2.33
N LEU A 368 -4.29 10.23 -2.09
CA LEU A 368 -5.15 10.82 -3.12
C LEU A 368 -4.56 12.13 -3.68
N LEU A 369 -4.12 13.05 -2.82
CA LEU A 369 -3.56 14.34 -3.23
C LEU A 369 -2.29 14.19 -4.07
N ILE A 370 -1.43 13.21 -3.76
CA ILE A 370 -0.23 12.98 -4.57
C ILE A 370 -0.57 12.32 -5.91
N ASN A 371 -1.60 11.48 -5.98
CA ASN A 371 -2.09 10.90 -7.23
C ASN A 371 -2.75 11.97 -8.13
N ILE A 372 -3.40 12.99 -7.54
CA ILE A 372 -3.93 14.16 -8.27
C ILE A 372 -2.79 15.07 -8.77
N ALA A 373 -1.81 15.38 -7.92
CA ALA A 373 -0.75 16.33 -8.24
C ALA A 373 0.62 15.85 -7.70
N PRO A 374 1.37 15.02 -8.47
CA PRO A 374 2.60 14.36 -8.02
C PRO A 374 3.84 15.28 -8.04
N LYS A 375 3.76 16.45 -7.38
CA LYS A 375 4.85 17.46 -7.36
C LYS A 375 5.72 17.43 -6.10
N ASP A 376 5.32 16.72 -5.06
CA ASP A 376 6.12 16.58 -3.83
C ASP A 376 6.82 15.21 -3.81
N VAL A 377 8.08 15.18 -4.23
CA VAL A 377 8.89 13.95 -4.33
C VAL A 377 8.99 13.15 -3.02
N LEU A 378 8.92 13.83 -1.87
CA LEU A 378 8.97 13.17 -0.57
C LEU A 378 7.66 12.44 -0.28
N PHE A 379 6.54 13.11 -0.51
CA PHE A 379 5.21 12.54 -0.30
C PHE A 379 4.90 11.46 -1.34
N LEU A 380 5.39 11.62 -2.57
CA LEU A 380 5.35 10.58 -3.58
C LEU A 380 6.04 9.31 -3.09
N TYR A 381 7.25 9.44 -2.52
CA TYR A 381 7.93 8.28 -1.92
C TYR A 381 7.20 7.69 -0.70
N TRP A 382 6.54 8.48 0.14
CA TRP A 382 5.86 7.98 1.33
C TRP A 382 4.51 7.31 1.03
N TYR A 383 3.71 7.91 0.15
CA TYR A 383 2.31 7.54 -0.06
C TYR A 383 2.06 6.74 -1.35
N ASP A 384 2.92 6.88 -2.37
CA ASP A 384 2.83 6.10 -3.60
C ASP A 384 4.22 5.69 -4.12
N LYS A 385 4.81 4.68 -3.48
CA LYS A 385 6.14 4.15 -3.84
C LYS A 385 6.22 3.65 -5.27
N GLU A 386 5.14 3.09 -5.80
CA GLU A 386 5.13 2.57 -7.18
C GLU A 386 5.19 3.69 -8.19
N ALA A 387 4.35 4.71 -8.03
CA ALA A 387 4.41 5.92 -8.85
C ALA A 387 5.77 6.62 -8.70
N PHE A 388 6.31 6.66 -7.47
CA PHE A 388 7.64 7.18 -7.22
C PHE A 388 8.72 6.44 -8.02
N TYR A 389 8.77 5.11 -7.96
CA TYR A 389 9.81 4.34 -8.65
C TYR A 389 9.70 4.48 -10.17
N ARG A 390 8.47 4.49 -10.72
CA ARG A 390 8.24 4.77 -12.15
C ARG A 390 8.73 6.16 -12.56
N ALA A 391 8.39 7.19 -11.78
CA ALA A 391 8.83 8.56 -12.05
C ALA A 391 10.35 8.72 -11.90
N TYR A 392 10.93 8.11 -10.85
CA TYR A 392 12.35 8.17 -10.55
C TYR A 392 13.23 7.67 -11.70
N ASP A 393 12.82 6.59 -12.36
CA ASP A 393 13.56 6.04 -13.51
C ASP A 393 13.49 6.92 -14.77
N SER A 394 12.58 7.91 -14.82
CA SER A 394 12.50 8.89 -15.90
C SER A 394 13.34 10.16 -15.64
N TRP A 395 13.69 10.44 -14.38
CA TRP A 395 14.37 11.68 -14.00
C TRP A 395 15.85 11.70 -14.40
N ASP A 396 16.40 12.90 -14.58
CA ASP A 396 17.85 13.10 -14.73
C ASP A 396 18.64 12.55 -13.54
N GLU A 397 19.89 12.13 -13.79
CA GLU A 397 20.76 11.53 -12.78
C GLU A 397 21.03 12.46 -11.58
N SER A 398 21.23 13.75 -11.83
CA SER A 398 21.47 14.73 -10.78
C SER A 398 20.20 15.01 -9.98
N LEU A 399 19.04 15.05 -10.64
CA LEU A 399 17.74 15.17 -9.96
C LEU A 399 17.49 13.97 -9.03
N ARG A 400 17.79 12.75 -9.50
CA ARG A 400 17.68 11.53 -8.68
C ARG A 400 18.49 11.59 -7.39
N GLU A 401 19.70 12.14 -7.44
CA GLU A 401 20.54 12.32 -6.24
C GLU A 401 19.95 13.35 -5.28
N TRP A 402 19.46 14.48 -5.80
CA TRP A 402 18.78 15.47 -4.97
C TRP A 402 17.57 14.86 -4.25
N VAL A 403 16.76 14.07 -4.96
CA VAL A 403 15.60 13.39 -4.37
C VAL A 403 16.02 12.40 -3.28
N ILE A 404 17.07 11.61 -3.50
CA ILE A 404 17.62 10.70 -2.47
C ILE A 404 18.00 11.49 -1.22
N ASP A 405 18.72 12.60 -1.36
CA ASP A 405 19.14 13.42 -0.22
C ASP A 405 17.94 14.00 0.53
N ILE A 406 16.92 14.46 -0.19
CA ILE A 406 15.66 14.93 0.41
C ILE A 406 15.00 13.82 1.22
N ILE A 407 14.87 12.62 0.66
CA ILE A 407 14.23 11.50 1.34
C ILE A 407 15.03 11.09 2.59
N ARG A 408 16.35 10.93 2.48
CA ARG A 408 17.22 10.53 3.60
C ARG A 408 17.20 11.52 4.75
N ASN A 409 17.07 12.82 4.47
CA ASN A 409 17.02 13.85 5.49
C ASN A 409 15.67 13.94 6.22
N ASN A 410 14.67 13.14 5.83
CA ASN A 410 13.31 13.17 6.39
C ASN A 410 12.82 11.77 6.86
N ILE A 411 13.68 10.75 6.88
CA ILE A 411 13.37 9.40 7.39
C ILE A 411 13.88 9.22 8.82
#